data_AF-A0A920RQ31-F1
#
_entry.id   AF-A0A920RQ31-F1
#
_cell.length_a   1.000
_cell.length_b   1.000
_cell.length_c   1.000
_cell.angle_alpha   90.00
_cell.angle_beta   90.00
_cell.angle_gamma   90.00
#
_symmetry.space_group_name_H-M   'P 1'
#
loop_
_entity.id
_entity.type
_entity.pdbx_description
1 polymer ?
#
loop_
_entity_poly.entity_id
_entity_poly.type
_entity_poly.pdbx_seq_one_letter_code
_entity_poly.pdbx_strand_id
1 'polypeptide(L)'
;MTPRQRSAWQAGFAAQNEKLKRDGLKGRAFVRWKYQRYIRNYLRCIKGVDESVGRLLDYLKSTRAGEETVVIYSSDQGFYLGDHGWYDKRWMYDESMKMPLIVRWPG
;
A
#
# COMPACT_ATOMS: atom_id res chain seq x y z
N MET A 1 4.61 1.35 17.82
CA MET A 1 5.91 1.12 17.15
C MET A 1 6.99 1.07 18.22
N THR A 2 7.70 -0.06 18.36
CA THR A 2 8.78 -0.20 19.35
C THR A 2 9.99 0.69 18.99
N PRO A 3 10.91 0.98 19.93
CA PRO A 3 12.12 1.74 19.62
C PRO A 3 12.94 1.15 18.47
N ARG A 4 13.06 -0.19 18.42
CA ARG A 4 13.72 -0.91 17.33
C ARG A 4 13.03 -0.69 15.98
N GLN A 5 11.70 -0.83 15.93
CA GLN A 5 10.92 -0.57 14.71
C GLN A 5 11.06 0.89 14.25
N ARG A 6 11.09 1.85 15.20
CA ARG A 6 11.30 3.27 14.91
C ARG A 6 12.66 3.54 14.30
N SER A 7 13.72 2.99 14.88
CA SER A 7 15.07 3.13 14.36
C SER A 7 15.19 2.56 12.94
N ALA A 8 14.66 1.34 12.71
CA ALA A 8 14.67 0.72 11.38
C ALA A 8 13.88 1.53 10.34
N TRP A 9 12.71 2.04 10.71
CA TRP A 9 11.90 2.92 9.85
C TRP A 9 12.67 4.20 9.47
N GLN A 10 13.26 4.88 10.46
CA GLN A 10 14.04 6.09 10.23
C GLN A 10 15.23 5.82 9.31
N ALA A 11 15.98 4.74 9.55
CA ALA A 11 17.10 4.33 8.72
C ALA A 11 16.67 4.10 7.25
N GLY A 12 15.52 3.45 7.02
CA GLY A 12 15.00 3.20 5.68
C GLY A 12 14.68 4.46 4.87
N PHE A 13 14.40 5.58 5.52
CA PHE A 13 14.09 6.86 4.86
C PHE A 13 15.19 7.91 4.95
N ALA A 14 16.21 7.71 5.79
CA ALA A 14 17.23 8.71 6.12
C ALA A 14 17.92 9.28 4.88
N ALA A 15 18.47 8.44 4.01
CA ALA A 15 19.20 8.88 2.82
C ALA A 15 18.35 9.76 1.89
N GLN A 16 17.08 9.38 1.67
CA GLN A 16 16.16 10.16 0.83
C GLN A 16 15.77 11.49 1.49
N ASN A 17 15.62 11.51 2.82
CA ASN A 17 15.27 12.71 3.57
C ASN A 17 16.43 13.72 3.56
N GLU A 18 17.66 13.26 3.78
CA GLU A 18 18.85 14.12 3.71
C GLU A 18 19.10 14.66 2.31
N LYS A 19 18.85 13.84 1.26
CA LYS A 19 18.89 14.31 -0.12
C LYS A 19 17.86 15.42 -0.36
N LEU A 20 16.61 15.23 0.08
CA LEU A 20 15.57 16.26 -0.07
C LEU A 20 15.99 17.59 0.58
N LYS A 21 16.49 17.55 1.82
CA LYS A 21 16.93 18.74 2.55
C LYS A 21 18.03 19.49 1.79
N ARG A 22 18.99 18.74 1.26
CA ARG A 22 20.13 19.28 0.49
C ARG A 22 19.71 19.90 -0.83
N ASP A 23 18.81 19.25 -1.57
CA ASP A 23 18.43 19.67 -2.92
C ASP A 23 17.57 20.95 -2.92
N GLY A 24 16.95 21.31 -1.79
CA GLY A 24 16.20 22.56 -1.66
C GLY A 24 15.08 22.76 -2.70
N LEU A 25 14.46 21.66 -3.15
CA LEU A 25 13.50 21.66 -4.26
C LEU A 25 12.32 22.61 -4.01
N LYS A 26 11.90 23.33 -5.06
CA LYS A 26 10.74 24.25 -5.02
C LYS A 26 9.79 24.03 -6.20
N GLY A 27 8.58 24.59 -6.08
CA GLY A 27 7.57 24.59 -7.14
C GLY A 27 7.27 23.19 -7.70
N ARG A 28 7.17 23.08 -9.02
CA ARG A 28 6.83 21.83 -9.72
C ARG A 28 7.80 20.69 -9.43
N ALA A 29 9.09 20.97 -9.26
CA ALA A 29 10.09 19.95 -8.95
C ALA A 29 9.83 19.31 -7.58
N PHE A 30 9.46 20.12 -6.58
CA PHE A 30 9.12 19.61 -5.25
C PHE A 30 7.83 18.80 -5.25
N VAL A 31 6.80 19.26 -5.98
CA VAL A 31 5.54 18.51 -6.15
C VAL A 31 5.80 17.14 -6.77
N ARG A 32 6.58 17.08 -7.87
CA ARG A 32 6.94 15.82 -8.53
C ARG A 32 7.70 14.89 -7.58
N TRP A 33 8.62 15.41 -6.79
CA TRP A 33 9.35 14.62 -5.79
C TRP A 33 8.40 14.01 -4.74
N LYS A 34 7.49 14.81 -4.18
CA LYS A 34 6.50 14.35 -3.18
C LYS A 34 5.63 13.25 -3.74
N TYR A 35 5.07 13.44 -4.94
CA TYR A 35 4.26 12.44 -5.62
C TYR A 35 5.03 11.14 -5.83
N GLN A 36 6.24 11.22 -6.40
CA GLN A 36 7.07 10.04 -6.65
C GLN A 36 7.44 9.29 -5.38
N ARG A 37 7.64 9.99 -4.26
CA ARG A 37 7.84 9.33 -2.97
C ARG A 37 6.57 8.66 -2.46
N TYR A 38 5.45 9.37 -2.53
CA TYR A 38 4.15 8.88 -2.09
C TYR A 38 3.73 7.61 -2.84
N ILE A 39 3.70 7.64 -4.17
CA ILE A 39 3.24 6.49 -4.98
C ILE A 39 4.15 5.27 -4.80
N ARG A 40 5.47 5.46 -4.73
CA ARG A 40 6.41 4.36 -4.48
C ARG A 40 6.21 3.73 -3.10
N ASN A 41 5.93 4.54 -2.08
CA ASN A 41 5.67 4.01 -0.75
C ASN A 41 4.32 3.27 -0.70
N TYR A 42 3.29 3.79 -1.36
CA TYR A 42 2.00 3.12 -1.47
C TYR A 42 2.12 1.74 -2.14
N LEU A 43 2.81 1.66 -3.29
CA LEU A 43 3.05 0.40 -3.99
C LEU A 43 3.90 -0.59 -3.18
N ARG A 44 4.85 -0.11 -2.35
CA ARG A 44 5.61 -0.97 -1.43
C ARG A 44 4.72 -1.56 -0.34
N CYS A 45 3.75 -0.80 0.17
CA CYS A 45 2.76 -1.31 1.11
C CYS A 45 1.90 -2.40 0.44
N ILE A 46 1.43 -2.17 -0.78
CA ILE A 46 0.68 -3.18 -1.55
C ILE A 46 1.50 -4.47 -1.68
N LYS A 47 2.76 -4.36 -2.08
CA LYS A 47 3.64 -5.53 -2.19
C LYS A 47 3.76 -6.32 -0.87
N GLY A 48 3.90 -5.63 0.26
CA GLY A 48 3.98 -6.30 1.56
C GLY A 48 2.67 -7.00 1.96
N VAL A 49 1.52 -6.43 1.59
CA VAL A 49 0.20 -7.08 1.76
C VAL A 49 0.09 -8.30 0.86
N ASP A 50 0.43 -8.17 -0.42
CA ASP A 50 0.40 -9.24 -1.42
C ASP A 50 1.24 -10.45 -0.99
N GLU A 51 2.50 -10.23 -0.57
CA GLU A 51 3.37 -11.28 -0.04
C GLU A 51 2.76 -11.97 1.20
N SER A 52 2.02 -11.23 2.03
CA SER A 52 1.38 -11.77 3.23
C SER A 52 0.13 -12.58 2.91
N VAL A 53 -0.68 -12.12 1.94
CA VAL A 53 -1.80 -12.88 1.38
C VAL A 53 -1.30 -14.16 0.73
N GLY A 54 -0.21 -14.10 -0.05
CA GLY A 54 0.42 -15.28 -0.64
C GLY A 54 0.78 -16.34 0.41
N ARG A 55 1.48 -15.95 1.48
CA ARG A 55 1.81 -16.87 2.59
C ARG A 55 0.57 -17.50 3.24
N LEU A 56 -0.50 -16.73 3.44
CA LEU A 56 -1.74 -17.24 4.00
C LEU A 56 -2.42 -18.26 3.06
N LEU A 57 -2.46 -17.97 1.77
CA LEU A 57 -3.05 -18.85 0.77
C LEU A 57 -2.23 -20.12 0.58
N ASP A 58 -0.90 -20.03 0.61
CA ASP A 58 -0.01 -21.20 0.53
C ASP A 58 -0.16 -22.11 1.75
N TYR A 59 -0.30 -21.53 2.95
CA TYR A 59 -0.65 -22.28 4.15
C TYR A 59 -2.02 -22.95 4.01
N LEU A 60 -3.03 -22.23 3.52
CA LEU A 60 -4.36 -22.81 3.33
C LEU A 60 -4.33 -24.00 2.35
N LYS A 61 -3.59 -23.89 1.24
CA LYS A 61 -3.39 -24.96 0.25
C LYS A 61 -2.64 -26.17 0.78
N SER A 62 -1.71 -25.99 1.72
CA SER A 62 -0.95 -27.10 2.30
C SER A 62 -1.73 -27.89 3.34
N THR A 63 -2.95 -27.47 3.66
CA THR A 63 -3.83 -28.09 4.64
C THR A 63 -5.13 -28.55 4.00
N ARG A 64 -5.80 -29.56 4.60
CA ARG A 64 -7.15 -29.98 4.15
C ARG A 64 -8.20 -28.87 4.26
N ALA A 65 -7.98 -27.89 5.15
CA ALA A 65 -8.91 -26.77 5.33
C ALA A 65 -9.12 -25.96 4.03
N GLY A 66 -8.17 -25.97 3.10
CA GLY A 66 -8.31 -25.26 1.83
C GLY A 66 -9.40 -25.80 0.88
N GLU A 67 -9.90 -27.00 1.13
CA GLU A 67 -11.02 -27.62 0.39
C GLU A 67 -12.39 -27.25 0.97
N GLU A 68 -12.45 -26.77 2.21
CA GLU A 68 -13.70 -26.43 2.91
C GLU A 68 -13.79 -24.93 3.25
N THR A 69 -12.81 -24.13 2.81
CA THR A 69 -12.72 -22.69 3.13
C THR A 69 -13.11 -21.82 1.94
N VAL A 70 -14.10 -20.97 2.15
CA VAL A 70 -14.39 -19.83 1.27
C VAL A 70 -13.38 -18.72 1.53
N VAL A 71 -12.77 -18.19 0.47
CA VAL A 71 -11.85 -17.05 0.56
C VAL A 71 -12.49 -15.84 -0.09
N ILE A 72 -12.66 -14.77 0.69
CA ILE A 72 -13.15 -13.48 0.22
C ILE A 72 -12.02 -12.46 0.38
N TYR A 73 -11.62 -11.82 -0.72
CA TYR A 73 -10.69 -10.71 -0.73
C TYR A 73 -11.42 -9.43 -1.13
N SER A 74 -11.35 -8.42 -0.26
CA SER A 74 -11.99 -7.12 -0.48
C SER A 74 -11.25 -6.01 0.26
N SER A 75 -11.68 -4.76 0.04
CA SER A 75 -11.23 -3.57 0.77
C SER A 75 -12.43 -2.81 1.35
N ASP A 76 -12.18 -1.96 2.34
CA ASP A 76 -13.19 -1.08 2.94
C ASP A 76 -13.56 0.08 1.99
N GLN A 77 -12.55 0.63 1.30
CA GLN A 77 -12.67 1.76 0.39
C GLN A 77 -11.53 1.79 -0.64
N GLY A 78 -11.67 2.64 -1.65
CA GLY A 78 -10.61 3.02 -2.59
C GLY A 78 -9.69 4.11 -2.03
N PHE A 79 -8.78 4.64 -2.85
CA PHE A 79 -7.84 5.68 -2.43
C PHE A 79 -7.36 6.53 -3.63
N TYR A 80 -7.36 7.85 -3.49
CA TYR A 80 -6.75 8.76 -4.46
C TYR A 80 -5.23 8.63 -4.42
N LEU A 81 -4.62 8.37 -5.58
CA LEU A 81 -3.18 8.16 -5.70
C LEU A 81 -2.44 9.37 -6.26
N GLY A 82 -3.11 10.53 -6.31
CA GLY A 82 -2.66 11.76 -6.98
C GLY A 82 -3.66 12.26 -8.02
N ASP A 83 -4.71 11.48 -8.29
CA ASP A 83 -5.86 11.84 -9.12
C ASP A 83 -6.46 13.16 -8.63
N HIS A 84 -6.77 14.06 -9.56
CA HIS A 84 -7.23 15.43 -9.26
C HIS A 84 -6.25 16.27 -8.39
N GLY A 85 -5.01 15.80 -8.19
CA GLY A 85 -4.08 16.40 -7.25
C GLY A 85 -4.35 16.06 -5.78
N TRP A 86 -5.17 15.03 -5.52
CA TRP A 86 -5.59 14.63 -4.18
C TRP A 86 -4.91 13.36 -3.68
N TYR A 87 -5.02 13.15 -2.37
CA TYR A 87 -4.70 11.91 -1.66
C TYR A 87 -5.83 11.64 -0.66
N ASP A 88 -5.88 10.45 -0.06
CA ASP A 88 -6.94 10.00 0.85
C ASP A 88 -8.17 9.43 0.11
N LYS A 89 -9.38 9.46 0.70
CA LYS A 89 -10.58 8.76 0.19
C LYS A 89 -11.91 9.47 0.52
N ARG A 90 -11.89 10.80 0.61
CA ARG A 90 -12.99 11.56 1.23
C ARG A 90 -14.07 12.05 0.26
N TRP A 91 -13.91 11.77 -1.03
CA TRP A 91 -14.76 12.32 -2.08
C TRP A 91 -15.42 11.20 -2.87
N MET A 92 -16.61 11.48 -3.39
CA MET A 92 -17.47 10.50 -4.09
C MET A 92 -17.06 10.34 -5.57
N TYR A 93 -15.77 10.09 -5.82
CA TYR A 93 -15.28 9.67 -7.12
C TYR A 93 -14.92 8.19 -7.11
N ASP A 94 -14.83 7.63 -8.31
CA ASP A 94 -14.55 6.22 -8.56
C ASP A 94 -13.30 5.72 -7.83
N GLU A 95 -12.22 6.50 -7.79
CA GLU A 95 -10.96 6.12 -7.15
C GLU A 95 -11.14 5.84 -5.66
N SER A 96 -12.10 6.50 -5.02
CA SER A 96 -12.39 6.34 -3.59
C SER A 96 -13.47 5.30 -3.30
N MET A 97 -14.32 4.98 -4.28
CA MET A 97 -15.49 4.12 -4.12
C MET A 97 -15.35 2.74 -4.78
N LYS A 98 -14.32 2.52 -5.61
CA LYS A 98 -14.05 1.23 -6.23
C LYS A 98 -13.11 0.40 -5.36
N MET A 99 -13.59 -0.78 -4.96
CA MET A 99 -12.83 -1.77 -4.20
C MET A 99 -12.81 -3.11 -4.96
N PRO A 100 -11.74 -3.90 -4.79
CA PRO A 100 -11.77 -5.29 -5.26
C PRO A 100 -12.82 -6.08 -4.50
N LEU A 101 -13.47 -7.02 -5.17
CA LEU A 101 -14.25 -8.07 -4.52
C LEU A 101 -13.99 -9.37 -5.28
N ILE A 102 -13.23 -10.27 -4.68
CA ILE A 102 -12.88 -11.56 -5.25
C ILE A 102 -13.35 -12.63 -4.28
N VAL A 103 -14.07 -13.62 -4.79
CA VAL A 103 -14.57 -14.76 -4.01
C VAL A 103 -14.08 -16.04 -4.65
N ARG A 104 -13.36 -16.86 -3.88
CA ARG A 104 -13.08 -18.26 -4.19
C ARG A 104 -13.97 -19.10 -3.30
N TRP A 105 -14.78 -19.94 -3.93
CA TRP A 105 -15.64 -20.91 -3.29
C TRP A 105 -15.14 -22.34 -3.60
N PRO A 106 -15.10 -23.28 -2.64
CA PRO A 106 -14.85 -24.68 -2.93
C PRO A 106 -16.08 -25.37 -3.53
N GLY A 107 -15.98 -25.80 -4.79
CA GLY A 107 -17.08 -26.42 -5.53
C GLY A 107 -16.88 -26.29 -7.03
#